data_AF-A0A7Y2VGQ6-F1
#
_entry.id   AF-A0A7Y2VGQ6-F1
#
_cell.length_a   1.000
_cell.length_b   1.000
_cell.length_c   1.000
_cell.angle_alpha   90.00
_cell.angle_beta   90.00
_cell.angle_gamma   90.00
#
_symmetry.space_group_name_H-M   'P 1'
#
loop_
_entity.id
_entity.type
_entity.pdbx_description
1 polymer ?
#
loop_
_entity_poly.entity_id
_entity_poly.type
_entity_poly.pdbx_seq_one_letter_code
_entity_poly.pdbx_strand_id
1 'polypeptide(L)'
;IMPPHVMTQYSNEYNIRKHVQSHDLIVGGVLIKGGKAPKLITKDMLKTMHPGAVIVDVAVDQGGCVETSKPTTHEDPIFIIDDVVHYCVANMPGAVPYTSTLALTNVTLPYVLSLAEKGWQKACSDDVTLQKGLNIVQGEIVYEGLKSVFPEQLEMV
;
A
#
# COMPACT_ATOMS: atom_id res chain seq x y z
N ILE A 1 20.76 7.28 -11.91
CA ILE A 1 20.67 7.01 -13.37
C ILE A 1 19.89 5.71 -13.51
N MET A 2 18.80 5.69 -14.29
CA MET A 2 18.02 4.46 -14.49
C MET A 2 18.81 3.46 -15.35
N PRO A 3 18.63 2.14 -15.16
CA PRO A 3 19.29 1.13 -15.98
C PRO A 3 18.85 1.20 -17.46
N PRO A 4 19.61 0.58 -18.39
CA PRO A 4 19.20 0.48 -19.78
C PRO A 4 17.83 -0.19 -19.91
N HIS A 5 17.09 0.17 -20.97
CA HIS A 5 15.71 -0.30 -21.25
C HIS A 5 14.61 0.21 -20.31
N VAL A 6 14.92 1.19 -19.45
CA VAL A 6 13.88 1.94 -18.73
C VAL A 6 13.40 3.10 -19.59
N MET A 7 12.13 3.06 -20.00
CA MET A 7 11.44 4.19 -20.61
C MET A 7 10.50 4.83 -19.60
N THR A 8 10.75 6.09 -19.26
CA THR A 8 9.86 6.86 -18.39
C THR A 8 8.87 7.66 -19.23
N GLN A 9 7.64 7.77 -18.73
CA GLN A 9 6.62 8.63 -19.32
C GLN A 9 5.82 9.32 -18.23
N TYR A 10 5.18 10.42 -18.60
CA TYR A 10 4.27 11.12 -17.70
C TYR A 10 3.03 10.24 -17.42
N SER A 11 2.64 10.14 -16.15
CA SER A 11 1.45 9.39 -15.76
C SER A 11 0.21 10.21 -16.07
N ASN A 12 -0.39 9.95 -17.23
CA ASN A 12 -1.66 10.52 -17.64
C ASN A 12 -2.50 9.42 -18.32
N GLU A 13 -3.81 9.65 -18.41
CA GLU A 13 -4.75 8.67 -18.94
C GLU A 13 -4.40 8.22 -20.37
N TYR A 14 -4.01 9.16 -21.23
CA TYR A 14 -3.63 8.85 -22.61
C TYR A 14 -2.48 7.83 -22.69
N ASN A 15 -1.41 8.05 -21.93
CA ASN A 15 -0.26 7.15 -21.91
C ASN A 15 -0.62 5.80 -21.30
N ILE A 16 -1.42 5.77 -20.22
CA ILE A 16 -1.87 4.51 -19.60
C ILE A 16 -2.68 3.69 -20.61
N ARG A 17 -3.69 4.29 -21.24
CA ARG A 17 -4.52 3.64 -22.27
C ARG A 17 -3.71 3.11 -23.44
N LYS A 18 -2.66 3.83 -23.83
CA LYS A 18 -1.77 3.39 -24.91
C LYS A 18 -0.97 2.15 -24.51
N HIS A 19 -0.41 2.13 -23.30
CA HIS A 19 0.50 1.07 -22.86
C HIS A 19 -0.22 -0.21 -22.43
N VAL A 20 -1.39 -0.12 -21.79
CA VAL A 20 -2.14 -1.32 -21.36
C VAL A 20 -2.46 -2.26 -22.53
N GLN A 21 -2.55 -1.74 -23.75
CA GLN A 21 -2.85 -2.52 -24.96
C GLN A 21 -1.73 -3.47 -25.39
N SER A 22 -0.47 -3.15 -25.07
CA SER A 22 0.69 -3.84 -25.65
C SER A 22 1.61 -4.50 -24.62
N HIS A 23 1.28 -4.43 -23.33
CA HIS A 23 2.12 -4.96 -22.26
C HIS A 23 1.53 -6.24 -21.70
N ASP A 24 2.38 -7.26 -21.54
CA ASP A 24 1.99 -8.57 -21.00
C ASP A 24 1.91 -8.57 -19.47
N LEU A 25 2.67 -7.70 -18.81
CA LEU A 25 2.72 -7.58 -17.35
C LEU A 25 2.65 -6.10 -16.94
N ILE A 26 1.73 -5.79 -16.04
CA ILE A 26 1.54 -4.45 -15.48
C ILE A 26 1.62 -4.55 -13.96
N VAL A 27 2.50 -3.74 -13.35
CA VAL A 27 2.65 -3.68 -11.90
C VAL A 27 2.14 -2.35 -11.37
N GLY A 28 1.04 -2.41 -10.63
CA GLY A 28 0.42 -1.28 -9.94
C GLY A 28 1.19 -0.90 -8.68
N GLY A 29 2.10 0.06 -8.79
CA GLY A 29 2.93 0.55 -7.68
C GLY A 29 2.53 1.92 -7.14
N VAL A 30 1.24 2.28 -7.19
CA VAL A 30 0.77 3.63 -6.84
C VAL A 30 0.44 3.69 -5.35
N LEU A 31 1.20 4.48 -4.59
CA LEU A 31 0.99 4.67 -3.16
C LEU A 31 0.70 6.16 -2.87
N ILE A 32 -0.50 6.46 -2.37
CA ILE A 32 -0.83 7.80 -1.87
C ILE A 32 -0.80 7.75 -0.34
N LYS A 33 0.02 8.60 0.28
CA LYS A 33 0.12 8.67 1.74
C LYS A 33 -1.24 9.10 2.33
N GLY A 34 -1.84 8.24 3.16
CA GLY A 34 -3.05 8.57 3.93
C GLY A 34 -4.36 8.60 3.13
N GLY A 35 -4.36 8.14 1.89
CA GLY A 35 -5.55 8.12 1.03
C GLY A 35 -5.71 6.80 0.29
N LYS A 36 -6.87 6.62 -0.36
CA LYS A 36 -7.08 5.49 -1.28
C LYS A 36 -6.25 5.68 -2.54
N ALA A 37 -5.74 4.58 -3.09
CA ALA A 37 -5.07 4.61 -4.39
C ALA A 37 -6.07 5.08 -5.49
N PRO A 38 -5.63 5.94 -6.43
CA PRO A 38 -6.47 6.37 -7.52
C PRO A 38 -6.65 5.21 -8.51
N LYS A 39 -7.84 5.12 -9.10
CA LYS A 39 -8.14 4.12 -10.14
C LYS A 39 -7.55 4.59 -11.48
N LEU A 40 -6.33 4.14 -11.78
CA LEU A 40 -5.59 4.51 -12.98
C LEU A 40 -5.96 3.65 -14.20
N ILE A 41 -6.23 2.36 -13.96
CA ILE A 41 -6.70 1.44 -14.99
C ILE A 41 -8.17 1.16 -14.72
N THR A 42 -9.02 1.55 -15.66
CA THR A 42 -10.47 1.38 -15.58
C THR A 42 -10.89 0.05 -16.21
N LYS A 43 -12.09 -0.41 -15.89
CA LYS A 43 -12.63 -1.67 -16.41
C LYS A 43 -12.71 -1.70 -17.94
N ASP A 44 -13.01 -0.57 -18.59
CA ASP A 44 -13.06 -0.50 -20.06
C ASP A 44 -11.68 -0.69 -20.71
N MET A 45 -10.59 -0.31 -20.02
CA MET A 45 -9.23 -0.51 -20.54
C MET A 45 -8.87 -2.00 -20.62
N LEU A 46 -9.40 -2.85 -19.73
CA LEU A 46 -9.10 -4.29 -19.71
C LEU A 46 -9.42 -4.97 -21.04
N LYS A 47 -10.54 -4.58 -21.67
CA LYS A 47 -10.98 -5.13 -22.96
C LYS A 47 -10.03 -4.85 -24.11
N THR A 48 -9.12 -3.89 -23.94
CA THR A 48 -8.11 -3.52 -24.93
C THR A 48 -6.77 -4.23 -24.68
N MET A 49 -6.64 -4.93 -23.56
CA MET A 49 -5.44 -5.67 -23.20
C MET A 49 -5.36 -7.00 -23.97
N HIS A 50 -4.14 -7.53 -24.09
CA HIS A 50 -3.94 -8.85 -24.64
C HIS A 50 -4.53 -9.94 -23.72
N PRO A 51 -5.26 -10.94 -24.26
CA PRO A 51 -5.67 -12.09 -23.48
C PRO A 51 -4.47 -12.79 -22.82
N GLY A 52 -4.58 -13.07 -21.53
CA GLY A 52 -3.49 -13.62 -20.72
C GLY A 52 -2.54 -12.58 -20.14
N ALA A 53 -2.72 -11.28 -20.42
CA ALA A 53 -1.99 -10.23 -19.74
C ALA A 53 -2.22 -10.29 -18.22
N VAL A 54 -1.20 -9.90 -17.46
CA VAL A 54 -1.18 -10.01 -15.99
C VAL A 54 -1.11 -8.62 -15.36
N ILE A 55 -1.99 -8.38 -14.40
CA ILE A 55 -1.97 -7.21 -13.53
C ILE A 55 -1.55 -7.67 -12.13
N VAL A 56 -0.48 -7.09 -11.60
CA VAL A 56 -0.05 -7.23 -10.19
C VAL A 56 -0.33 -5.91 -9.49
N ASP A 57 -1.36 -5.85 -8.65
CA ASP A 57 -1.73 -4.63 -7.93
C ASP A 57 -1.16 -4.64 -6.50
N VAL A 58 0.01 -4.01 -6.32
CA VAL A 58 0.68 -3.89 -5.02
C VAL A 58 -0.03 -2.88 -4.12
N ALA A 59 -0.84 -1.99 -4.69
CA ALA A 59 -1.61 -1.00 -3.96
C ALA A 59 -2.93 -1.55 -3.38
N VAL A 60 -3.16 -2.87 -3.49
CA VAL A 60 -4.41 -3.51 -3.03
C VAL A 60 -4.71 -3.26 -1.56
N ASP A 61 -3.68 -3.17 -0.71
CA ASP A 61 -3.80 -2.85 0.72
C ASP A 61 -4.41 -1.46 0.98
N GLN A 62 -4.40 -0.57 -0.02
CA GLN A 62 -5.01 0.77 0.00
C GLN A 62 -6.18 0.90 -1.00
N GLY A 63 -6.77 -0.22 -1.38
CA GLY A 63 -7.92 -0.29 -2.28
C GLY A 63 -7.58 -0.52 -3.76
N GLY A 64 -6.30 -0.63 -4.12
CA GLY A 64 -5.82 -0.97 -5.48
C GLY A 64 -5.88 0.19 -6.47
N CYS A 65 -4.93 0.26 -7.40
CA CYS A 65 -4.90 1.26 -8.46
C CYS A 65 -5.64 0.85 -9.74
N VAL A 66 -6.18 -0.38 -9.79
CA VAL A 66 -7.06 -0.85 -10.86
C VAL A 66 -8.50 -0.92 -10.34
N GLU A 67 -9.47 -0.53 -11.17
CA GLU A 67 -10.89 -0.48 -10.80
C GLU A 67 -11.44 -1.86 -10.41
N THR A 68 -10.99 -2.91 -11.10
CA THR A 68 -11.37 -4.31 -10.91
C THR A 68 -10.57 -5.04 -9.83
N SER A 69 -9.59 -4.38 -9.20
CA SER A 69 -8.81 -4.98 -8.12
C SER A 69 -9.68 -5.32 -6.91
N LYS A 70 -9.57 -6.56 -6.47
CA LYS A 70 -10.16 -7.09 -5.25
C LYS A 70 -9.07 -7.84 -4.47
N PRO A 71 -8.94 -7.63 -3.14
CA PRO A 71 -8.00 -8.39 -2.33
C PRO A 71 -8.17 -9.90 -2.50
N THR A 72 -7.06 -10.58 -2.78
CA THR A 72 -6.93 -12.04 -2.82
C THR A 72 -6.03 -12.54 -1.69
N THR A 73 -5.89 -13.85 -1.56
CA THR A 73 -5.09 -14.48 -0.50
C THR A 73 -3.95 -15.29 -1.11
N HIS A 74 -2.99 -15.74 -0.30
CA HIS A 74 -1.94 -16.63 -0.80
C HIS A 74 -2.48 -17.99 -1.29
N GLU A 75 -3.60 -18.47 -0.73
CA GLU A 75 -4.22 -19.74 -1.12
C GLU A 75 -5.00 -19.64 -2.43
N ASP A 76 -5.68 -18.51 -2.64
CA ASP A 76 -6.40 -18.17 -3.87
C ASP A 76 -5.91 -16.81 -4.38
N PRO A 77 -4.75 -16.77 -5.09
CA PRO A 77 -4.01 -15.54 -5.35
C PRO A 77 -4.48 -14.76 -6.57
N ILE A 78 -5.21 -15.41 -7.48
CA ILE A 78 -5.58 -14.84 -8.76
C ILE A 78 -7.06 -14.96 -9.08
N PHE A 79 -7.55 -14.03 -9.90
CA PHE A 79 -8.82 -14.15 -10.60
C PHE A 79 -8.68 -13.58 -12.01
N ILE A 80 -9.63 -13.87 -12.90
CA ILE A 80 -9.60 -13.44 -14.30
C ILE A 80 -10.83 -12.59 -14.61
N ILE A 81 -10.61 -11.43 -15.25
CA ILE A 81 -11.66 -10.55 -15.75
C ILE A 81 -11.25 -10.10 -17.16
N ASP A 82 -12.16 -10.23 -18.14
CA ASP A 82 -11.92 -9.86 -19.53
C ASP A 82 -10.60 -10.49 -20.09
N ASP A 83 -10.37 -11.77 -19.79
CA ASP A 83 -9.16 -12.55 -20.11
C ASP A 83 -7.84 -12.01 -19.52
N VAL A 84 -7.91 -11.05 -18.59
CA VAL A 84 -6.76 -10.48 -17.87
C VAL A 84 -6.64 -11.12 -16.49
N VAL A 85 -5.47 -11.68 -16.19
CA VAL A 85 -5.14 -12.29 -14.89
C VAL A 85 -4.85 -11.18 -13.88
N HIS A 86 -5.55 -11.18 -12.76
CA HIS A 86 -5.33 -10.25 -11.66
C HIS A 86 -4.66 -10.98 -10.51
N TYR A 87 -3.52 -10.46 -10.06
CA TYR A 87 -2.86 -10.85 -8.82
C TYR A 87 -2.95 -9.66 -7.85
N CYS A 88 -3.73 -9.83 -6.78
CA CYS A 88 -4.07 -8.77 -5.84
C CYS A 88 -3.92 -9.25 -4.38
N VAL A 89 -2.86 -10.04 -4.11
CA VAL A 89 -2.65 -10.62 -2.78
C VAL A 89 -2.25 -9.51 -1.81
N ALA A 90 -3.05 -9.34 -0.76
CA ALA A 90 -2.75 -8.42 0.33
C ALA A 90 -1.55 -8.89 1.15
N ASN A 91 -0.84 -7.96 1.81
CA ASN A 91 0.30 -8.28 2.69
C ASN A 91 1.37 -9.17 2.01
N MET A 92 1.75 -8.84 0.77
CA MET A 92 2.78 -9.58 -0.01
C MET A 92 4.10 -9.84 0.76
N PRO A 93 4.62 -8.94 1.63
CA PRO A 93 5.81 -9.22 2.43
C PRO A 93 5.67 -10.42 3.38
N GLY A 94 4.44 -10.82 3.73
CA GLY A 94 4.15 -12.00 4.53
C GLY A 94 4.59 -13.31 3.88
N ALA A 95 4.71 -13.37 2.55
CA ALA A 95 5.20 -14.55 1.83
C ALA A 95 6.69 -14.84 2.06
N VAL A 96 7.46 -13.84 2.51
CA VAL A 96 8.92 -13.94 2.70
C VAL A 96 9.31 -13.57 4.14
N PRO A 97 8.82 -14.32 5.15
CA PRO A 97 8.82 -13.92 6.55
C PRO A 97 10.23 -13.66 7.11
N TYR A 98 11.23 -14.42 6.68
CA TYR A 98 12.61 -14.19 7.13
C TYR A 98 13.13 -12.82 6.68
N THR A 99 13.02 -12.52 5.38
CA THR A 99 13.49 -11.27 4.80
C THR A 99 12.66 -10.08 5.30
N SER A 100 11.34 -10.20 5.38
CA SER A 100 10.47 -9.12 5.85
C SER A 100 10.64 -8.83 7.34
N THR A 101 10.85 -9.87 8.16
CA THR A 101 11.19 -9.69 9.59
C THR A 101 12.48 -8.90 9.72
N LEU A 102 13.57 -9.33 9.08
CA LEU A 102 14.85 -8.63 9.15
C LEU A 102 14.73 -7.17 8.67
N ALA A 103 14.03 -6.95 7.56
CA ALA A 103 13.82 -5.60 7.03
C ALA A 103 13.04 -4.71 8.00
N LEU A 104 11.95 -5.22 8.60
CA LEU A 104 11.15 -4.48 9.57
C LEU A 104 11.96 -4.21 10.85
N THR A 105 12.56 -5.24 11.44
CA THR A 105 13.28 -5.12 12.72
C THR A 105 14.49 -4.23 12.62
N ASN A 106 15.21 -4.21 11.49
CA ASN A 106 16.36 -3.30 11.31
C ASN A 106 15.94 -1.83 11.38
N VAL A 107 14.73 -1.49 10.94
CA VAL A 107 14.19 -0.13 11.00
C VAL A 107 13.57 0.15 12.36
N THR A 108 12.89 -0.83 12.98
CA THR A 108 12.15 -0.60 14.24
C THR A 108 12.99 -0.75 15.50
N LEU A 109 14.11 -1.48 15.46
CA LEU A 109 14.93 -1.78 16.65
C LEU A 109 15.37 -0.54 17.44
N PRO A 110 15.84 0.56 16.81
CA PRO A 110 16.23 1.77 17.56
C PRO A 110 15.07 2.36 18.39
N TYR A 111 13.84 2.34 17.85
CA TYR A 111 12.66 2.82 18.56
C TYR A 111 12.28 1.90 19.71
N VAL A 112 12.36 0.58 19.51
CA VAL A 112 12.09 -0.41 20.56
C VAL A 112 13.05 -0.25 21.74
N LEU A 113 14.34 -0.07 21.47
CA LEU A 113 15.34 0.17 22.52
C LEU A 113 15.08 1.47 23.29
N SER A 114 14.81 2.57 22.56
CA SER A 114 14.47 3.87 23.18
C SER A 114 13.24 3.76 24.10
N LEU A 115 12.20 3.07 23.65
CA LEU A 115 11.00 2.80 24.45
C LEU A 115 11.31 1.95 25.69
N ALA A 116 12.13 0.91 25.54
CA ALA A 116 12.49 0.01 26.64
C ALA A 116 13.33 0.70 27.72
N GLU A 117 14.26 1.58 27.33
CA GLU A 117 15.17 2.25 28.26
C GLU A 117 14.51 3.46 28.96
N LYS A 118 13.70 4.24 28.24
CA LYS A 118 13.20 5.53 28.70
C LYS A 118 11.71 5.52 29.08
N GLY A 119 10.98 4.49 28.70
CA GLY A 119 9.52 4.51 28.68
C GLY A 119 8.97 5.41 27.57
N TRP A 120 7.68 5.25 27.25
CA TRP A 120 7.07 5.88 26.08
C TRP A 120 7.02 7.42 26.15
N GLN A 121 6.77 8.00 27.32
CA GLN A 121 6.63 9.45 27.49
C GLN A 121 7.93 10.17 27.14
N LYS A 122 9.04 9.73 27.75
CA LYS A 122 10.35 10.33 27.54
C LYS A 122 10.89 10.01 26.15
N ALA A 123 10.72 8.78 25.66
CA ALA A 123 11.12 8.40 24.31
C ALA A 123 10.41 9.23 23.23
N CYS A 124 9.09 9.45 23.35
CA CYS A 124 8.33 10.27 22.41
C CYS A 124 8.67 11.77 22.54
N SER A 125 8.96 12.26 23.74
CA SER A 125 9.42 13.65 23.93
C SER A 125 10.79 13.90 23.31
N ASP A 126 11.66 12.89 23.27
CA ASP A 126 13.01 12.99 22.73
C ASP A 126 13.06 12.77 21.21
N ASP A 127 12.08 12.06 20.63
CA ASP A 127 12.02 11.72 19.20
C ASP A 127 10.65 12.07 18.59
N VAL A 128 10.64 13.13 17.78
CA VAL A 128 9.46 13.61 17.05
C VAL A 128 8.89 12.57 16.09
N THR A 129 9.70 11.66 15.56
CA THR A 129 9.25 10.57 14.68
C THR A 129 8.41 9.57 15.48
N LEU A 130 8.90 9.20 16.65
CA LEU A 130 8.20 8.29 17.56
C LEU A 130 6.92 8.94 18.11
N GLN A 131 6.98 10.25 18.43
CA GLN A 131 5.82 11.03 18.84
C GLN A 131 4.69 10.98 17.80
N LYS A 132 5.01 11.10 16.50
CA LYS A 132 4.03 10.99 15.41
C LYS A 132 3.40 9.60 15.29
N GLY A 133 4.00 8.58 15.90
CA GLY A 133 3.45 7.23 15.95
C GLY A 133 2.43 7.01 17.09
N LEU A 134 2.26 7.95 18.01
CA LEU A 134 1.27 7.84 19.08
C LEU A 134 -0.15 7.91 18.51
N ASN A 135 -0.95 6.88 18.77
CA ASN A 135 -2.33 6.79 18.30
C ASN A 135 -3.33 6.99 19.44
N ILE A 136 -3.17 6.28 20.55
CA ILE A 136 -4.05 6.31 21.72
C ILE A 136 -3.20 6.46 22.99
N VAL A 137 -3.60 7.35 23.89
CA VAL A 137 -2.97 7.56 25.20
C VAL A 137 -4.06 7.61 26.25
N GLN A 138 -3.97 6.74 27.27
CA GLN A 138 -4.90 6.72 28.41
C GLN A 138 -6.40 6.64 28.01
N GLY A 139 -6.71 6.00 26.89
CA GLY A 139 -8.07 5.87 26.37
C GLY A 139 -8.49 6.98 25.39
N GLU A 140 -7.68 8.03 25.24
CA GLU A 140 -7.95 9.12 24.30
C GLU A 140 -7.21 8.91 22.97
N ILE A 141 -7.90 9.16 21.86
CA ILE A 141 -7.29 9.20 20.53
C ILE A 141 -6.48 10.50 20.42
N VAL A 142 -5.15 10.40 20.28
CA VAL A 142 -4.27 11.57 20.12
C VAL A 142 -3.88 11.81 18.66
N TYR A 143 -3.98 10.79 17.80
CA TYR A 143 -3.67 10.92 16.38
C TYR A 143 -4.83 11.55 15.60
N GLU A 144 -4.57 12.71 14.99
CA GLU A 144 -5.58 13.49 14.25
C GLU A 144 -6.28 12.69 13.16
N GLY A 145 -5.55 11.81 12.44
CA GLY A 145 -6.12 11.00 11.37
C GLY A 145 -7.12 9.95 11.86
N LEU A 146 -7.09 9.56 13.14
CA LEU A 146 -8.09 8.66 13.73
C LEU A 146 -9.27 9.42 14.31
N LYS A 147 -9.07 10.65 14.81
CA LYS A 147 -10.15 11.49 15.35
C LYS A 147 -11.25 11.76 14.31
N SER A 148 -10.88 11.96 13.06
CA SER A 148 -11.84 12.19 11.96
C SER A 148 -12.60 10.93 11.54
N VAL A 149 -12.05 9.74 11.83
CA VAL A 149 -12.67 8.45 11.49
C VAL A 149 -13.60 7.96 12.60
N PHE A 150 -13.28 8.25 13.86
CA PHE A 150 -14.05 7.83 15.04
C PHE A 150 -14.56 9.04 15.86
N PRO A 151 -15.47 9.87 15.31
CA PRO A 151 -15.95 11.07 15.98
C PRO A 151 -16.74 10.80 17.27
N GLU A 152 -17.47 9.68 17.35
CA GLU A 152 -18.34 9.34 18.50
C GLU A 152 -17.57 8.97 19.78
N GLN A 153 -16.29 8.60 19.67
CA GLN A 153 -15.45 8.24 20.83
C GLN A 153 -14.84 9.46 21.53
N LEU A 154 -15.02 10.67 20.97
CA LEU A 154 -14.59 11.93 21.58
C LEU A 154 -15.61 12.50 22.58
N GLU A 155 -16.83 11.98 22.63
CA GLU A 155 -17.92 12.47 23.51
C GLU A 155 -18.16 11.62 24.77
N MET A 156 -17.47 10.48 24.95
CA MET A 156 -17.69 9.56 26.08
C MET A 156 -16.64 9.63 27.20
N VAL A 157 -15.92 10.75 27.35
CA VAL A 157 -15.03 11.03 28.49
C VAL A 157 -15.38 12.36 29.12
#